data_AF-A0AAN8FVZ7-F1
#
_entry.id   AF-A0AAN8FVZ7-F1
#
_cell.length_a   1.000
_cell.length_b   1.000
_cell.length_c   1.000
_cell.angle_alpha   90.00
_cell.angle_beta   90.00
_cell.angle_gamma   90.00
#
_symmetry.space_group_name_H-M   'P 1'
#
loop_
_entity.id
_entity.type
_entity.pdbx_description
1 polymer ?
#
loop_
_entity_poly.entity_id
_entity_poly.type
_entity_poly.pdbx_seq_one_letter_code
_entity_poly.pdbx_strand_id
1 'polypeptide(L)'
;MSSITNINFLNSILSRASQHGLITGIYTNYYDWYQITGGAKINNALLWYWNVYGFGPSDETPANFDGFRSFDGWTVPSVKQFAQDESVCGYRVNRNVYAESYVNVMAATTNSQKSEQLTVGGLGLGRAALFTGKPEIKG
;
A
#
# COMPACT_ATOMS: atom_id res chain seq x y z
N MET A 1 3.95 -24.40 -3.12
CA MET A 1 3.40 -24.01 -1.81
C MET A 1 1.89 -23.87 -1.97
N SER A 2 1.09 -24.33 -1.01
CA SER A 2 -0.38 -24.17 -1.10
C SER A 2 -0.75 -22.72 -0.80
N SER A 3 -1.66 -22.14 -1.57
CA SER A 3 -2.23 -20.81 -1.32
C SER A 3 -2.77 -20.69 0.11
N ILE A 4 -3.29 -21.78 0.68
CA ILE A 4 -3.81 -21.84 2.05
C ILE A 4 -2.72 -21.53 3.10
N THR A 5 -1.51 -22.06 2.95
CA THR A 5 -0.41 -21.79 3.89
C THR A 5 -0.02 -20.32 3.87
N ASN A 6 0.04 -19.72 2.67
CA ASN A 6 0.34 -18.30 2.51
C ASN A 6 -0.76 -17.41 3.11
N ILE A 7 -2.03 -17.74 2.86
CA ILE A 7 -3.19 -17.03 3.42
C ILE A 7 -3.15 -17.07 4.95
N ASN A 8 -2.88 -18.24 5.55
CA ASN A 8 -2.79 -18.38 7.00
C ASN A 8 -1.65 -17.54 7.59
N PHE A 9 -0.49 -17.53 6.93
CA PHE A 9 0.64 -16.69 7.35
C PHE A 9 0.28 -15.20 7.28
N LEU A 10 -0.27 -14.73 6.17
CA LEU A 10 -0.69 -13.34 6.00
C LEU A 10 -1.77 -12.94 7.03
N ASN A 11 -2.78 -13.77 7.25
CA ASN A 11 -3.82 -13.53 8.25
C ASN A 11 -3.25 -13.45 9.68
N SER A 12 -2.16 -14.17 9.99
CA SER A 12 -1.50 -14.05 11.29
C SER A 12 -0.89 -12.65 11.51
N ILE A 13 -0.31 -12.06 10.45
CA ILE A 13 0.25 -10.70 10.47
C ILE A 13 -0.89 -9.68 10.59
N LEU A 14 -1.94 -9.80 9.77
CA LEU A 14 -3.10 -8.91 9.79
C LEU A 14 -3.78 -8.91 11.17
N SER A 15 -3.97 -10.10 11.75
CA SER A 15 -4.55 -10.26 13.09
C SER A 15 -3.67 -9.60 14.15
N ARG A 16 -2.35 -9.82 14.12
CA ARG A 16 -1.44 -9.24 15.11
C ARG A 16 -1.38 -7.72 15.00
N ALA A 17 -1.30 -7.17 13.80
CA ALA A 17 -1.32 -5.71 13.58
C ALA A 17 -2.63 -5.09 14.09
N SER A 18 -3.77 -5.72 13.81
CA SER A 18 -5.08 -5.26 14.26
C SER A 18 -5.22 -5.26 15.78
N GLN A 19 -4.66 -6.25 16.49
CA GLN A 19 -4.62 -6.27 17.97
C GLN A 19 -3.90 -5.05 18.57
N HIS A 20 -2.95 -4.48 17.83
CA HIS A 20 -2.21 -3.27 18.21
C HIS A 20 -2.84 -1.98 17.67
N GLY A 21 -4.05 -2.06 17.11
CA GLY A 21 -4.73 -0.89 16.54
C GLY A 21 -4.07 -0.33 15.28
N LEU A 22 -3.20 -1.11 14.63
CA LEU A 22 -2.52 -0.70 13.40
C LEU A 22 -3.42 -0.95 12.19
N ILE A 23 -3.39 0.01 11.27
CA ILE A 23 -4.05 -0.11 9.96
C ILE A 23 -3.03 -0.67 8.98
N THR A 24 -3.37 -1.78 8.35
CA THR A 24 -2.43 -2.52 7.49
C THR A 24 -2.72 -2.26 6.01
N GLY A 25 -1.65 -2.04 5.25
CA GLY A 25 -1.67 -2.07 3.79
C GLY A 25 -0.84 -3.21 3.23
N ILE A 26 -1.20 -3.69 2.04
CA ILE A 26 -0.49 -4.74 1.33
C ILE A 26 0.14 -4.15 0.07
N TYR A 27 1.45 -4.35 -0.10
CA TYR A 27 2.18 -4.04 -1.32
C TYR A 27 2.08 -5.21 -2.29
N THR A 28 1.37 -5.04 -3.41
CA THR A 28 1.16 -6.12 -4.38
C THR A 28 0.61 -5.61 -5.71
N ASN A 29 0.44 -6.53 -6.66
CA ASN A 29 -0.35 -6.35 -7.87
C ASN A 29 -1.24 -7.58 -8.08
N TYR A 30 -2.08 -7.56 -9.11
CA TYR A 30 -2.99 -8.68 -9.41
C TYR A 30 -2.25 -10.03 -9.58
N TYR A 31 -1.15 -10.03 -10.32
CA TYR A 31 -0.41 -11.25 -10.64
C TYR A 31 0.26 -11.85 -9.41
N ASP A 32 0.95 -11.03 -8.62
CA ASP A 32 1.60 -11.46 -7.38
C ASP A 32 0.57 -11.98 -6.38
N TRP A 33 -0.53 -11.23 -6.20
CA TRP A 33 -1.59 -11.62 -5.30
C TRP A 33 -2.19 -12.97 -5.70
N TYR A 34 -2.47 -13.17 -6.99
CA TYR A 34 -2.97 -14.45 -7.50
C TYR A 34 -1.97 -15.58 -7.29
N GLN A 35 -0.68 -15.36 -7.57
CA GLN A 35 0.35 -16.39 -7.36
C GLN A 35 0.50 -16.78 -5.87
N ILE A 36 0.39 -15.81 -4.97
CA ILE A 36 0.59 -16.02 -3.53
C ILE A 36 -0.66 -16.63 -2.89
N THR A 37 -1.84 -16.14 -3.23
CA THR A 37 -3.10 -16.44 -2.52
C THR A 37 -4.11 -17.25 -3.33
N GLY A 38 -3.88 -17.45 -4.63
CA GLY A 38 -4.85 -18.06 -5.52
C GLY A 38 -6.07 -17.16 -5.82
N GLY A 39 -5.95 -15.84 -5.63
CA GLY A 39 -7.06 -14.89 -5.83
C GLY A 39 -8.02 -14.82 -4.64
N ALA A 40 -7.52 -15.07 -3.43
CA ALA A 40 -8.34 -14.98 -2.23
C ALA A 40 -8.78 -13.54 -1.96
N LYS A 41 -9.99 -13.36 -1.45
CA LYS A 41 -10.58 -12.03 -1.27
C LYS A 41 -10.08 -11.39 0.03
N ILE A 42 -9.41 -10.24 -0.08
CA ILE A 42 -9.06 -9.39 1.06
C ILE A 42 -10.24 -8.52 1.49
N ASN A 43 -10.35 -8.28 2.79
CA ASN A 43 -11.24 -7.28 3.36
C ASN A 43 -10.42 -6.37 4.28
N ASN A 44 -10.84 -5.10 4.33
CA ASN A 44 -10.36 -4.10 5.27
C ASN A 44 -8.83 -3.85 5.33
N ALA A 45 -8.11 -4.02 4.23
CA ALA A 45 -6.69 -3.65 4.13
C ALA A 45 -6.48 -2.62 3.02
N LEU A 46 -5.55 -1.68 3.24
CA LEU A 46 -5.13 -0.72 2.23
C LEU A 46 -4.34 -1.42 1.12
N LEU A 47 -4.31 -0.82 -0.08
CA LEU A 47 -3.51 -1.34 -1.20
C LEU A 47 -2.41 -0.34 -1.56
N TRP A 48 -1.16 -0.80 -1.51
CA TRP A 48 -0.04 -0.19 -2.20
C TRP A 48 0.18 -0.96 -3.50
N TYR A 49 -0.44 -0.47 -4.56
CA TYR A 49 -0.44 -1.11 -5.87
C TYR A 49 0.87 -0.82 -6.59
N TRP A 50 1.59 -1.85 -7.03
CA TRP A 50 2.76 -1.64 -7.87
C TRP A 50 2.49 -2.00 -9.33
N ASN A 51 2.81 -1.09 -10.24
CA ASN A 51 2.69 -1.32 -11.67
C ASN A 51 3.68 -0.42 -12.41
N VAL A 52 4.70 -1.04 -12.98
CA VAL A 52 5.76 -0.41 -13.79
C VAL A 52 5.98 -1.26 -15.03
N TYR A 53 6.50 -0.69 -16.11
CA TYR A 53 6.87 -1.48 -17.29
C TYR A 53 8.22 -2.20 -17.10
N GLY A 54 9.02 -1.76 -16.13
CA GLY A 54 10.41 -2.19 -15.95
C GLY A 54 11.16 -1.29 -14.97
N PHE A 55 12.49 -1.27 -15.08
CA PHE A 55 13.38 -0.52 -14.20
C PHE A 55 13.94 0.73 -14.90
N GLY A 56 13.98 1.82 -14.16
CA GLY A 56 14.52 3.10 -14.62
C GLY A 56 13.53 3.97 -15.40
N PRO A 57 13.94 5.20 -15.72
CA PRO A 57 12.99 6.28 -16.06
C PRO A 57 12.20 6.04 -17.34
N SER A 58 12.72 5.18 -18.23
CA SER A 58 12.08 4.85 -19.50
C SER A 58 10.90 3.89 -19.35
N ASP A 59 10.80 3.21 -18.20
CA ASP A 59 9.84 2.14 -17.95
C ASP A 59 8.83 2.48 -16.83
N GLU A 60 8.65 3.78 -16.57
CA GLU A 60 7.63 4.29 -15.67
C GLU A 60 6.21 4.11 -16.25
N THR A 61 5.23 3.84 -15.39
CA THR A 61 3.82 4.04 -15.76
C THR A 61 3.37 5.46 -15.39
N PRO A 62 2.24 5.96 -15.92
CA PRO A 62 1.72 7.28 -15.53
C PRO A 62 1.56 7.38 -14.00
N ALA A 63 1.95 8.52 -13.43
CA ALA A 63 1.86 8.81 -11.99
C ALA A 63 0.41 9.14 -11.54
N ASN A 64 -0.54 8.28 -11.91
CA ASN A 64 -1.96 8.38 -11.60
C ASN A 64 -2.58 6.98 -11.43
N PHE A 65 -3.88 6.92 -11.11
CA PHE A 65 -4.60 5.68 -10.85
C PHE A 65 -5.45 5.16 -12.03
N ASP A 66 -5.42 5.83 -13.18
CA ASP A 66 -6.35 5.56 -14.30
C ASP A 66 -6.21 4.14 -14.88
N GLY A 67 -5.02 3.55 -14.77
CA GLY A 67 -4.74 2.18 -15.22
C GLY A 67 -5.12 1.08 -14.22
N PHE A 68 -5.62 1.43 -13.03
CA PHE A 68 -5.98 0.45 -12.01
C PHE A 68 -7.27 -0.29 -12.38
N ARG A 69 -7.25 -1.61 -12.18
CA ARG A 69 -8.45 -2.47 -12.28
C ARG A 69 -8.65 -3.13 -10.93
N SER A 70 -9.90 -3.11 -10.45
CA SER A 70 -10.25 -3.74 -9.17
C SER A 70 -9.96 -5.22 -9.18
N PHE A 71 -9.41 -5.75 -8.08
CA PHE A 71 -9.16 -7.17 -7.90
C PHE A 71 -9.29 -7.58 -6.45
N ASP A 72 -9.80 -8.79 -6.24
CA ASP A 72 -9.75 -9.56 -4.98
C ASP A 72 -10.13 -8.80 -3.71
N GLY A 73 -11.03 -7.82 -3.81
CA GLY A 73 -11.54 -7.02 -2.69
C GLY A 73 -11.09 -5.55 -2.69
N TRP A 74 -10.07 -5.19 -3.46
CA TRP A 74 -9.67 -3.80 -3.65
C TRP A 74 -10.38 -3.17 -4.85
N THR A 75 -11.13 -2.11 -4.58
CA THR A 75 -11.79 -1.30 -5.62
C THR A 75 -11.01 -0.04 -5.96
N VAL A 76 -10.16 0.43 -5.04
CA VAL A 76 -9.27 1.58 -5.23
C VAL A 76 -7.94 1.35 -4.50
N PRO A 77 -6.80 1.74 -5.07
CA PRO A 77 -5.52 1.76 -4.37
C PRO A 77 -5.40 2.99 -3.48
N SER A 78 -4.61 2.87 -2.40
CA SER A 78 -4.24 3.99 -1.52
C SER A 78 -2.95 4.66 -1.99
N VAL A 79 -2.02 3.84 -2.48
CA VAL A 79 -0.73 4.26 -3.06
C VAL A 79 -0.53 3.48 -4.36
N LYS A 80 0.09 4.12 -5.37
CA LYS A 80 0.62 3.44 -6.54
C LYS A 80 2.11 3.68 -6.65
N GLN A 81 2.89 2.61 -6.79
CA GLN A 81 4.26 2.68 -7.25
C GLN A 81 4.28 2.69 -8.78
N PHE A 82 4.77 3.79 -9.36
CA PHE A 82 4.78 4.02 -10.81
C PHE A 82 6.18 4.03 -11.42
N ALA A 83 7.23 4.05 -10.59
CA ALA A 83 8.63 3.94 -11.03
C ALA A 83 9.46 3.07 -10.07
N GLN A 84 10.50 2.45 -10.61
CA GLN A 84 11.45 1.60 -9.87
C GLN A 84 12.88 1.93 -10.26
N ASP A 85 13.76 1.94 -9.26
CA ASP A 85 15.20 2.04 -9.47
C ASP A 85 15.61 3.33 -10.22
N GLU A 86 15.07 4.46 -9.77
CA GLU A 86 15.27 5.80 -10.33
C GLU A 86 16.45 6.52 -9.67
N SER A 87 17.24 7.28 -10.43
CA SER A 87 18.28 8.14 -9.85
C SER A 87 17.72 9.54 -9.55
N VAL A 88 17.54 9.84 -8.26
CA VAL A 88 17.07 11.15 -7.78
C VAL A 88 18.09 11.70 -6.79
N CYS A 89 18.65 12.88 -7.08
CA CYS A 89 19.64 13.54 -6.21
C CYS A 89 20.84 12.64 -5.84
N GLY A 90 21.22 11.68 -6.69
CA GLY A 90 22.31 10.74 -6.44
C GLY A 90 21.93 9.44 -5.70
N TYR A 91 20.64 9.22 -5.40
CA TYR A 91 20.14 8.02 -4.73
C TYR A 91 19.24 7.19 -5.66
N ARG A 92 19.28 5.86 -5.49
CA ARG A 92 18.36 4.94 -6.16
C ARG A 92 17.07 4.82 -5.36
N VAL A 93 15.95 5.17 -5.98
CA VAL A 93 14.64 5.27 -5.31
C VAL A 93 13.52 4.65 -6.13
N ASN A 94 12.45 4.26 -5.46
CA ASN A 94 11.17 3.95 -6.09
C ASN A 94 10.25 5.17 -5.94
N ARG A 95 9.44 5.48 -6.96
CA ARG A 95 8.55 6.64 -6.95
C ARG A 95 7.10 6.19 -6.85
N ASN A 96 6.34 6.92 -6.02
CA ASN A 96 4.97 6.60 -5.68
C ASN A 96 4.07 7.82 -5.81
N VAL A 97 2.80 7.60 -6.15
CA VAL A 97 1.72 8.58 -6.05
C VAL A 97 0.70 8.09 -5.03
N TYR A 98 0.11 9.01 -4.28
CA TYR A 98 -0.94 8.75 -3.29
C TYR A 98 -2.13 9.66 -3.60
N ALA A 99 -3.36 9.20 -3.32
CA ALA A 99 -4.53 9.99 -3.68
C ALA A 99 -4.67 11.23 -2.77
N GLU A 100 -5.08 12.38 -3.33
CA GLU A 100 -5.13 13.65 -2.60
C GLU A 100 -6.12 13.66 -1.42
N SER A 101 -7.19 12.86 -1.49
CA SER A 101 -8.13 12.70 -0.35
C SER A 101 -7.49 12.07 0.89
N TYR A 102 -6.26 11.57 0.79
CA TYR A 102 -5.45 11.06 1.88
C TYR A 102 -4.50 12.09 2.48
N VAL A 103 -4.33 13.30 1.92
CA VAL A 103 -3.30 14.27 2.38
C VAL A 103 -3.81 15.36 3.34
N ASN A 104 -5.12 15.40 3.63
CA ASN A 104 -5.73 16.43 4.48
C ASN A 104 -5.27 16.44 5.96
N VAL A 105 -4.43 15.49 6.38
CA VAL A 105 -3.89 15.43 7.75
C VAL A 105 -2.49 16.09 7.86
N MET A 106 -1.81 16.36 6.74
CA MET A 106 -0.44 16.91 6.79
C MET A 106 -0.38 18.45 6.69
N ALA A 107 -1.40 19.10 6.13
CA ALA A 107 -1.42 20.57 6.00
C ALA A 107 -1.76 21.29 7.33
N ALA A 108 -2.20 20.57 8.36
CA ALA A 108 -2.56 21.16 9.66
C ALA A 108 -1.44 21.08 10.72
N THR A 109 -0.33 20.36 10.46
CA THR A 109 0.69 20.06 11.49
C THR A 109 2.06 20.69 11.22
N THR A 110 2.19 21.59 10.22
CA THR A 110 3.41 22.37 9.98
C THR A 110 3.50 23.63 10.82
N ASN A 111 3.10 23.58 12.09
CA ASN A 111 3.50 24.58 13.08
C ASN A 111 4.16 23.88 14.26
N SER A 112 5.50 23.92 14.27
CA SER A 112 6.42 23.65 15.40
C SER A 112 6.20 22.34 16.16
N GLN A 113 7.17 21.42 16.14
CA GLN A 113 8.02 21.14 17.31
C GLN A 113 9.29 20.41 16.86
N LYS A 114 10.42 20.94 17.30
CA LYS A 114 11.76 20.38 17.20
C LYS A 114 11.89 19.30 18.29
N SER A 115 12.01 18.03 17.95
CA SER A 115 12.58 16.99 18.84
C SER A 115 12.90 15.72 18.05
N GLU A 116 14.03 15.11 18.39
CA GLU A 116 14.69 13.97 17.78
C GLU A 116 13.89 12.65 17.87
N GLN A 117 12.77 12.55 17.15
CA GLN A 117 12.12 11.27 16.92
C GLN A 117 12.15 10.98 15.42
N LEU A 118 12.83 9.89 15.06
CA LEU A 118 12.80 9.34 13.72
C LEU A 118 11.36 8.86 13.46
N THR A 119 10.52 9.74 12.92
CA THR A 119 9.18 9.38 12.48
C THR A 119 9.35 8.51 11.23
N VAL A 120 9.37 7.20 11.44
CA VAL A 120 9.24 6.25 10.32
C VAL A 120 7.90 6.56 9.65
N GLY A 121 7.97 6.94 8.38
CA GLY A 121 6.93 7.67 7.65
C GLY A 121 5.53 7.07 7.80
N GLY A 122 4.67 7.81 8.50
CA GLY A 122 3.23 7.65 8.36
C GLY A 122 2.79 8.38 7.11
N LEU A 123 2.44 7.65 6.05
CA LEU A 123 1.54 8.19 5.03
C LEU A 123 0.23 8.47 5.77
N GLY A 124 -0.05 9.74 6.04
CA GLY A 124 -1.19 10.20 6.85
C GLY A 124 -2.53 9.97 6.16
N LEU A 125 -2.83 8.73 5.77
CA LEU A 125 -3.93 8.33 4.92
C LEU A 125 -5.27 8.67 5.58
N GLY A 126 -5.83 9.84 5.26
CA GLY A 126 -7.06 10.39 5.86
C GLY A 126 -8.34 9.52 5.77
N ARG A 127 -8.30 8.41 5.02
CA ARG A 127 -9.38 7.40 4.97
C ARG A 127 -9.09 6.12 5.75
N ALA A 128 -8.03 6.09 6.56
CA ALA A 128 -7.82 5.09 7.61
C ALA A 128 -9.12 4.79 8.39
N ALA A 129 -9.92 5.82 8.66
CA ALA A 129 -11.21 5.72 9.34
C ALA A 129 -12.35 5.01 8.57
N LEU A 130 -12.20 4.74 7.26
CA LEU A 130 -13.18 3.95 6.49
C LEU A 130 -12.94 2.43 6.61
N PHE A 131 -11.77 2.03 7.12
CA PHE A 131 -11.42 0.64 7.39
C PHE A 131 -11.79 0.30 8.83
N THR A 132 -13.09 0.25 9.11
CA THR A 132 -13.63 0.00 10.47
C THR A 132 -13.72 -1.48 10.85
N GLY A 133 -13.36 -2.38 9.93
CA GLY A 133 -13.37 -3.83 10.14
C GLY A 133 -11.96 -4.42 10.28
N LYS A 134 -11.87 -5.63 10.83
CA LYS A 134 -10.59 -6.35 10.93
C LYS A 134 -10.08 -6.69 9.52
N PRO A 135 -8.79 -6.43 9.22
CA PRO A 135 -8.18 -6.89 7.99
C PRO A 135 -8.13 -8.42 7.95
N GLU A 136 -8.62 -9.03 6.88
CA GLU A 136 -8.74 -10.49 6.75
C GLU A 136 -8.77 -10.92 5.28
N ILE A 137 -8.05 -11.99 4.96
CA ILE A 137 -8.10 -12.69 3.68
C ILE A 137 -9.02 -13.90 3.81
N LYS A 138 -10.05 -13.97 2.95
CA LYS A 138 -11.00 -15.07 2.84
C LYS A 138 -10.67 -15.90 1.60
N GLY A 139 -10.23 -17.14 1.83
CA GLY A 139 -9.97 -18.15 0.80
C GLY A 139 -11.20 -18.96 0.44
#